data_AF-A0A420I0S2-F1
#
_entry.id   AF-A0A420I0S2-F1
#
_cell.length_a   1.000
_cell.length_b   1.000
_cell.length_c   1.000
_cell.angle_alpha   90.00
_cell.angle_beta   90.00
_cell.angle_gamma   90.00
#
_symmetry.space_group_name_H-M   'P 1'
#
loop_
_entity.id
_entity.type
_entity.pdbx_description
1 polymer ?
#
loop_
_entity_poly.entity_id
_entity_poly.type
_entity_poly.pdbx_seq_one_letter_code
_entity_poly.pdbx_strand_id
1 'polypeptide(L)'
;MPAKSRFTRLDAFTKTVDEARIRTTSGGIVTIVSLLVIIWLAWGEWSEFRRIMVQTELIVDKGRGEKMEINLNITFPKVPCELLTLDVMDVSGEQQTGIMHGINKVRLSSVADGGHVIDIKSLDL
;
A
#
# COMPACT_ATOMS: atom_id res chain seq x y z
N MET A 1 -13.75 12.12 -58.92
CA MET A 1 -13.35 13.10 -57.89
C MET A 1 -13.53 12.44 -56.53
N PRO A 2 -12.49 12.26 -55.69
CA PRO A 2 -12.66 11.54 -54.43
C PRO A 2 -13.47 12.39 -53.46
N ALA A 3 -14.36 11.73 -52.70
CA ALA A 3 -15.26 12.37 -51.75
C ALA A 3 -14.46 13.20 -50.72
N LYS A 4 -14.76 14.50 -50.60
CA LYS A 4 -14.17 15.38 -49.58
C LYS A 4 -14.64 14.93 -48.21
N SER A 5 -13.77 14.29 -47.45
CA SER A 5 -14.02 13.88 -46.08
C SER A 5 -13.98 15.10 -45.13
N ARG A 6 -14.84 15.07 -44.11
CA ARG A 6 -15.02 16.13 -43.10
C ARG A 6 -13.74 16.43 -42.30
N PHE A 7 -12.74 15.55 -42.37
CA PHE A 7 -11.42 15.68 -41.76
C PHE A 7 -10.46 16.61 -42.51
N THR A 8 -10.79 17.06 -43.72
CA THR A 8 -9.93 18.02 -44.46
C THR A 8 -9.84 19.39 -43.78
N ARG A 9 -10.73 19.69 -42.82
CA ARG A 9 -10.71 20.92 -42.02
C ARG A 9 -9.72 20.90 -40.84
N LEU A 10 -9.20 19.73 -40.46
CA LEU A 10 -8.25 19.58 -39.35
C LEU A 10 -6.80 19.46 -39.81
N ASP A 11 -6.55 19.55 -41.12
CA ASP A 11 -5.22 19.44 -41.71
C ASP A 11 -4.60 20.84 -41.78
N ALA A 12 -3.54 21.09 -41.00
CA ALA A 12 -2.90 22.40 -40.90
C ALA A 12 -2.03 22.75 -42.12
N PHE A 13 -1.74 21.77 -42.98
CA PHE A 13 -0.88 21.95 -44.16
C PHE A 13 -1.60 21.58 -45.44
N THR A 14 -1.38 22.36 -46.50
CA THR A 14 -1.91 22.08 -47.84
C THR A 14 -1.20 20.85 -48.41
N LYS A 15 -1.96 19.90 -48.97
CA LYS A 15 -1.40 18.70 -49.59
C LYS A 15 -0.59 19.08 -50.83
N THR A 16 0.55 18.44 -51.00
CA THR A 16 1.42 18.59 -52.18
C THR A 16 0.70 18.11 -53.44
N VAL A 17 1.08 18.68 -54.59
CA VAL A 17 0.53 18.30 -55.91
C VAL A 17 0.70 16.79 -56.16
N ASP A 18 -0.35 16.14 -56.64
CA ASP A 18 -0.40 14.67 -56.77
C ASP A 18 0.66 14.11 -57.73
N GLU A 19 1.20 14.91 -58.65
CA GLU A 19 2.31 14.53 -59.56
C GLU A 19 3.67 14.40 -58.86
N ALA A 20 3.89 15.07 -57.73
CA ALA A 20 5.10 14.89 -56.90
C ALA A 20 4.92 13.80 -55.83
N ARG A 21 3.75 13.16 -55.78
CA ARG A 21 3.34 12.24 -54.71
C ARG A 21 3.55 10.79 -55.14
N ILE A 22 4.71 10.24 -54.83
CA ILE A 22 4.99 8.81 -55.04
C ILE A 22 4.38 8.01 -53.88
N ARG A 23 3.21 7.40 -54.11
CA ARG A 23 2.56 6.52 -53.14
C ARG A 23 3.14 5.12 -53.23
N THR A 24 4.02 4.77 -52.29
CA THR A 24 4.55 3.40 -52.18
C THR A 24 3.70 2.58 -51.21
N THR A 25 3.39 1.34 -51.59
CA THR A 25 2.69 0.37 -50.73
C THR A 25 3.55 0.00 -49.52
N SER A 26 4.87 -0.09 -49.71
CA SER A 26 5.87 -0.30 -48.65
C SER A 26 5.85 0.83 -47.62
N GLY A 27 5.79 2.09 -48.03
CA GLY A 27 5.70 3.24 -47.12
C GLY A 27 4.43 3.24 -46.27
N GLY A 28 3.30 2.80 -46.86
CA GLY A 28 2.05 2.61 -46.13
C GLY A 28 2.13 1.52 -45.06
N ILE A 29 2.72 0.37 -45.38
CA ILE A 29 2.94 -0.73 -44.42
C ILE A 29 3.84 -0.26 -43.28
N VAL A 30 4.94 0.42 -43.59
CA VAL A 30 5.87 0.95 -42.57
C VAL A 30 5.16 1.94 -41.65
N THR A 31 4.27 2.77 -42.18
CA THR A 31 3.50 3.73 -41.38
C THR A 31 2.49 3.05 -40.44
N ILE A 32 1.85 1.97 -40.89
CA ILE A 32 0.93 1.20 -40.05
C ILE A 32 1.70 0.51 -38.93
N VAL A 33 2.82 -0.14 -39.26
CA VAL A 33 3.66 -0.83 -38.28
C VAL A 33 4.23 0.16 -37.27
N SER A 34 4.73 1.32 -37.71
CA SER A 34 5.27 2.33 -36.80
C SER A 34 4.20 2.87 -35.85
N LEU A 35 2.99 3.14 -36.36
CA LEU A 35 1.87 3.61 -35.54
C LEU A 35 1.46 2.58 -34.48
N LEU A 36 1.42 1.29 -34.83
CA LEU A 36 1.14 0.22 -33.86
C LEU A 36 2.21 0.14 -32.76
N VAL A 37 3.48 0.24 -33.13
CA VAL A 37 4.60 0.24 -32.17
C VAL A 37 4.51 1.46 -31.24
N ILE A 38 4.24 2.64 -31.79
CA ILE A 38 4.10 3.88 -30.99
C ILE A 38 2.97 3.75 -29.97
N ILE A 39 1.79 3.25 -30.39
CA ILE A 39 0.66 3.05 -29.48
C ILE A 39 1.01 2.03 -28.39
N TRP A 40 1.65 0.93 -28.75
CA TRP A 40 2.04 -0.11 -27.79
C TRP A 40 3.02 0.43 -26.74
N LEU A 41 4.06 1.15 -27.17
CA LEU A 41 5.02 1.79 -26.27
C LEU A 41 4.37 2.84 -25.38
N ALA A 42 3.53 3.72 -25.95
CA ALA A 42 2.83 4.75 -25.19
C ALA A 42 1.90 4.14 -24.13
N TRP A 43 1.23 3.03 -24.44
CA TRP A 43 0.40 2.30 -23.47
C TRP A 43 1.24 1.68 -22.35
N GLY A 44 2.40 1.11 -22.68
CA GLY A 44 3.35 0.55 -21.71
C GLY A 44 3.82 1.61 -20.72
N GLU A 45 4.35 2.72 -21.23
CA GLU A 45 4.80 3.86 -20.41
C GLU A 45 3.67 4.43 -19.55
N TRP A 46 2.47 4.59 -20.12
CA TRP A 46 1.30 5.07 -19.38
C TRP A 46 0.87 4.10 -18.27
N SER A 47 1.02 2.79 -18.48
CA SER A 47 0.75 1.80 -17.45
C SER A 47 1.77 1.88 -16.32
N GLU A 48 3.05 2.06 -16.64
CA GLU A 48 4.12 2.15 -15.65
C GLU A 48 4.04 3.46 -14.86
N PHE A 49 3.78 4.58 -15.54
CA PHE A 49 3.61 5.90 -14.93
C PHE A 49 2.48 5.94 -13.88
N ARG A 50 1.42 5.14 -14.08
CA ARG A 50 0.31 5.03 -13.12
C ARG A 50 0.59 4.09 -11.95
N ARG A 51 1.74 3.42 -11.91
CA ARG A 51 2.09 2.57 -10.76
C ARG A 51 2.53 3.45 -9.60
N ILE A 52 1.96 3.19 -8.44
CA ILE A 52 2.33 3.85 -7.19
C ILE A 52 3.57 3.14 -6.66
N MET A 53 4.71 3.84 -6.60
CA MET A 53 5.92 3.33 -5.96
C MET A 53 6.01 3.82 -4.52
N VAL A 54 5.98 2.89 -3.57
CA VAL A 54 6.20 3.16 -2.15
C VAL A 54 7.70 3.08 -1.89
N GLN A 55 8.33 4.22 -1.58
CA GLN A 55 9.73 4.29 -1.18
C GLN A 55 9.80 4.46 0.34
N THR A 56 10.41 3.50 1.02
CA THR A 56 10.63 3.56 2.47
C THR A 56 11.91 4.32 2.75
N GLU A 57 11.82 5.44 3.45
CA GLU A 57 12.98 6.22 3.90
C GLU A 57 13.17 6.07 5.41
N LEU A 58 14.44 5.92 5.82
CA LEU A 58 14.82 5.91 7.23
C LEU A 58 15.10 7.34 7.66
N ILE A 59 14.25 7.87 8.53
CA ILE A 59 14.44 9.17 9.15
C ILE A 59 14.86 8.99 10.61
N VAL A 60 15.72 9.89 11.09
CA VAL A 60 16.04 9.96 12.50
C VAL A 60 14.83 10.52 13.23
N ASP A 61 14.28 9.74 14.16
CA ASP A 61 13.23 10.22 15.04
C ASP A 61 13.78 11.31 15.96
N LYS A 62 13.13 12.48 15.94
CA LYS A 62 13.45 13.63 16.78
C LYS A 62 12.50 13.73 17.99
N GLY A 63 11.51 12.85 18.09
CA GLY A 63 10.64 12.71 19.25
C GLY A 63 11.47 12.31 20.46
N ARG A 64 11.73 13.26 21.36
CA ARG A 64 12.49 13.00 22.58
C ARG A 64 11.50 12.73 23.72
N GLY A 65 11.54 11.51 24.27
CA GLY A 65 10.76 11.14 25.45
C GLY A 65 9.32 10.70 25.18
N GLU A 66 8.98 10.34 23.94
CA GLU A 66 7.70 9.68 23.66
C GLU A 66 7.69 8.29 24.31
N LYS A 67 6.59 7.97 25.01
CA LYS A 67 6.36 6.64 25.56
C LYS A 67 5.84 5.75 24.43
N MET A 68 6.43 4.57 24.28
CA MET A 68 5.92 3.57 23.35
C MET A 68 4.61 2.99 23.87
N GLU A 69 3.51 3.19 23.14
CA GLU A 69 2.23 2.56 23.47
C GLU A 69 2.24 1.10 23.02
N ILE A 70 2.16 0.18 24.00
CA ILE A 70 2.13 -1.25 23.75
C ILE A 70 0.72 -1.76 24.01
N ASN A 71 0.04 -2.18 22.94
CA ASN A 71 -1.27 -2.80 23.01
C ASN A 71 -1.11 -4.32 22.97
N LEU A 72 -1.58 -5.02 24.01
CA LEU A 72 -1.47 -6.47 24.11
C LEU A 72 -2.81 -7.10 24.53
N ASN A 73 -3.15 -8.23 23.90
CA ASN A 73 -4.29 -9.07 24.26
C ASN A 73 -3.85 -10.53 24.19
N ILE A 74 -3.58 -11.12 25.36
CA ILE A 74 -3.03 -12.46 25.50
C ILE A 74 -3.88 -13.23 26.52
N THR A 75 -4.20 -14.48 26.19
CA THR A 75 -4.99 -15.37 27.04
C THR A 75 -4.19 -16.59 27.46
N PHE A 76 -4.19 -16.89 28.77
CA PHE A 76 -3.54 -18.07 29.34
C PHE A 76 -4.59 -19.07 29.84
N PRO A 77 -4.85 -20.19 29.14
CA PRO A 77 -5.96 -21.08 29.45
C PRO A 77 -5.74 -21.98 30.69
N LYS A 78 -4.49 -22.12 31.15
CA LYS A 78 -4.11 -23.06 32.23
C LYS A 78 -3.41 -22.37 33.41
N VAL A 79 -3.41 -21.04 33.47
CA VAL A 79 -2.69 -20.27 34.49
C VAL A 79 -3.65 -19.25 35.12
N PRO A 80 -3.78 -19.21 36.46
CA PRO A 80 -4.61 -18.21 37.12
C PRO A 80 -3.98 -16.81 37.04
N CYS A 81 -4.82 -15.78 36.93
CA CYS A 81 -4.39 -14.38 36.77
C CYS A 81 -3.53 -13.85 37.93
N GLU A 82 -3.66 -14.42 39.13
CA GLU A 82 -2.91 -14.01 40.33
C GLU A 82 -1.42 -14.37 40.25
N LEU A 83 -1.07 -15.41 39.50
CA LEU A 83 0.32 -15.85 39.32
C LEU A 83 1.00 -15.17 38.13
N LEU A 84 0.26 -14.37 37.34
CA LEU A 84 0.81 -13.68 36.18
C LEU A 84 1.31 -12.29 36.59
N THR A 85 2.55 -11.98 36.24
CA THR A 85 3.13 -10.63 36.31
C THR A 85 3.52 -10.19 34.91
N LEU A 86 3.50 -8.87 34.67
CA LEU A 86 3.99 -8.29 33.43
C LEU A 86 5.24 -7.49 33.75
N ASP A 87 6.35 -7.88 33.10
CA ASP A 87 7.65 -7.27 33.26
C ASP A 87 8.12 -6.76 31.89
N VAL A 88 8.65 -5.54 31.84
CA VAL A 88 9.18 -4.91 30.61
C VAL A 88 10.67 -4.73 30.77
N MET A 89 11.43 -5.16 29.76
CA MET A 89 12.89 -5.00 29.70
C MET A 89 13.26 -4.25 28.41
N ASP A 90 13.98 -3.15 28.55
CA ASP A 90 14.54 -2.41 27.41
C ASP A 90 15.92 -2.95 27.00
N VAL A 91 16.40 -2.61 25.79
CA VAL A 91 17.75 -2.93 25.30
C VAL A 91 18.85 -2.37 26.21
N SER A 92 18.54 -1.32 26.97
CA SER A 92 19.41 -0.73 27.99
C SER A 92 19.57 -1.62 29.24
N GLY A 93 18.80 -2.71 29.36
CA GLY A 93 18.78 -3.61 30.52
C GLY A 93 17.96 -3.10 31.70
N GLU A 94 17.27 -1.97 31.55
CA GLU A 94 16.30 -1.47 32.53
C GLU A 94 15.09 -2.42 32.56
N GLN A 95 14.74 -2.90 33.75
CA GLN A 95 13.61 -3.79 33.97
C GLN A 95 12.59 -3.12 34.87
N GLN A 96 11.36 -3.00 34.38
CA GLN A 96 10.20 -2.64 35.18
C GLN A 96 9.40 -3.91 35.44
N THR A 97 9.43 -4.39 36.67
CA THR A 97 8.73 -5.62 37.08
C THR A 97 7.38 -5.30 37.72
N GLY A 98 6.41 -6.20 37.57
CA GLY A 98 5.11 -6.07 38.21
C GLY A 98 4.33 -4.84 37.77
N ILE A 99 4.33 -4.54 36.48
CA ILE A 99 3.58 -3.42 35.93
C ILE A 99 2.08 -3.71 36.06
N MET A 100 1.39 -2.85 36.82
CA MET A 100 -0.07 -2.94 37.06
C MET A 100 -0.85 -1.80 36.42
N HIS A 101 -0.17 -0.72 36.00
CA HIS A 101 -0.80 0.45 35.42
C HIS A 101 -1.23 0.17 33.97
N GLY A 102 -2.51 0.41 33.66
CA GLY A 102 -3.05 0.26 32.31
C GLY A 102 -3.31 -1.18 31.85
N ILE A 103 -3.18 -2.17 32.74
CA ILE A 103 -3.40 -3.58 32.42
C ILE A 103 -4.62 -4.10 33.17
N ASN A 104 -5.57 -4.68 32.43
CA ASN A 104 -6.74 -5.35 33.00
C ASN A 104 -6.54 -6.86 32.98
N LYS A 105 -6.55 -7.49 34.15
CA LYS A 105 -6.54 -8.94 34.27
C LYS A 105 -7.98 -9.43 34.27
N VAL A 106 -8.35 -10.15 33.21
CA VAL A 106 -9.70 -10.65 33.01
C VAL A 106 -9.72 -12.16 33.24
N ARG A 107 -10.61 -12.63 34.10
CA ARG A 107 -10.79 -14.06 34.33
C ARG A 107 -11.73 -14.61 33.27
N LEU A 108 -11.25 -15.61 32.53
CA LEU A 108 -12.01 -16.30 31.49
C LEU A 108 -12.55 -17.63 32.01
N SER A 109 -13.69 -18.05 31.46
CA SER A 109 -14.22 -19.40 31.66
C SER A 109 -13.38 -20.45 30.94
N SER A 110 -13.64 -21.72 31.26
CA SER A 110 -12.98 -22.83 30.60
C SER A 110 -13.16 -22.73 29.09
N VAL A 111 -12.14 -23.17 28.34
CA VAL A 111 -12.20 -23.26 26.88
C VAL A 111 -13.39 -24.11 26.42
N ALA A 112 -13.79 -25.10 27.22
CA ALA A 112 -14.97 -25.93 26.95
C ALA A 112 -16.30 -25.15 26.98
N ASP A 113 -16.38 -24.08 27.78
CA ASP A 113 -17.59 -23.25 27.98
C ASP A 113 -17.58 -21.99 27.09
N GLY A 114 -16.73 -21.97 26.05
CA GLY A 114 -16.64 -20.89 25.07
C GLY A 114 -15.79 -19.69 25.49
N GLY A 115 -15.08 -19.74 26.62
CA GLY A 115 -14.10 -18.72 27.02
C GLY A 115 -14.71 -17.33 27.29
N HIS A 116 -15.99 -17.27 27.67
CA HIS A 116 -16.65 -16.03 28.07
C HIS A 116 -15.98 -15.41 29.31
N VAL A 117 -16.03 -14.08 29.39
CA VAL A 117 -15.50 -13.30 30.51
C VAL A 117 -16.35 -13.53 31.75
N ILE A 118 -15.71 -13.99 32.83
CA ILE A 118 -16.38 -14.20 34.12
C ILE A 118 -16.28 -12.96 34.99
N ASP A 119 -15.11 -12.33 35.03
CA ASP A 119 -14.86 -11.18 35.89
C ASP A 119 -13.76 -10.28 35.31
N ILE A 120 -13.95 -8.97 35.45
CA ILE A 120 -13.02 -7.93 35.03
C ILE A 120 -12.58 -7.20 36.28
N LYS A 121 -11.42 -7.56 36.80
CA LYS A 121 -10.83 -6.86 37.93
C LYS A 121 -9.87 -5.80 37.38
N SER A 122 -10.30 -4.53 37.41
CA SER A 122 -9.35 -3.42 37.28
C SER A 122 -8.44 -3.48 38.51
N LEU A 123 -7.14 -3.46 38.28
CA LEU A 123 -6.17 -3.28 39.36
C LEU A 123 -6.15 -1.79 39.68
N ASP A 124 -7.11 -1.36 40.49
CA ASP A 124 -7.11 -0.02 41.08
C ASP A 124 -5.84 0.10 41.95
N LEU A 125 -5.05 1.12 41.64
CA LEU A 125 -3.82 1.49 42.35
C LEU A 125 -4.10 1.92 43.80
#